data_AF-A0A6G6KDZ0-F1
#
_entry.id   AF-A0A6G6KDZ0-F1
#
_cell.length_a   1.000
_cell.length_b   1.000
_cell.length_c   1.000
_cell.angle_alpha   90.00
_cell.angle_beta   90.00
_cell.angle_gamma   90.00
#
_symmetry.space_group_name_H-M   'P 1'
#
loop_
_entity.id
_entity.type
_entity.pdbx_description
1 polymer ?
#
loop_
_entity_poly.entity_id
_entity_poly.type
_entity_poly.pdbx_seq_one_letter_code
_entity_poly.pdbx_strand_id
1 'polypeptide(L)'
;MKIRNALQEDAPVPPLTPQILPAKAACHDHTLNLTRVVRSRVASQLTGGLRFEMNVDGHEPAHRRYSFYEWLIEDSKSNIAYWPKSTPSGGAEVVGRALWNDSQVWRVRFRALRNLDSDYTPAEKVTFQRVPVPVEGLETTPTEPYHEVLTLLGRKVRLDDVQSEGTSAVSFRVTISPRMEKQVLVMLHAADAQGNGGLPVSDHAATHREPLELVGFVDNHPDNGLIYKGRVPRPLPGNHLTVTFGADEGVPLEFTFRPEFEP
;
A
#
# COMPACT_ATOMS: atom_id res chain seq x y z
N MET A 1 -11.59 -11.21 -12.89
CA MET A 1 -10.39 -10.95 -13.71
C MET A 1 -9.47 -10.05 -12.88
N LYS A 2 -8.27 -10.52 -12.49
CA LYS A 2 -7.33 -9.72 -11.67
C LYS A 2 -6.89 -8.52 -12.50
N ILE A 3 -6.76 -7.34 -11.89
CA ILE A 3 -6.07 -6.19 -12.50
C ILE A 3 -4.74 -6.73 -13.02
N ARG A 4 -4.44 -6.53 -14.31
CA ARG A 4 -3.18 -6.96 -14.90
C ARG A 4 -2.07 -6.27 -14.13
N ASN A 5 -1.39 -7.03 -13.26
CA ASN A 5 -0.22 -6.54 -12.56
C ASN A 5 0.85 -6.33 -13.63
N ALA A 6 1.36 -5.11 -13.79
CA ALA A 6 2.45 -4.83 -14.73
C ALA A 6 3.72 -5.65 -14.41
N LEU A 7 3.86 -6.12 -13.16
CA LEU A 7 4.91 -7.06 -12.76
C LEU A 7 4.64 -8.52 -13.19
N GLN A 8 3.47 -8.81 -13.76
CA GLN A 8 3.08 -10.14 -14.27
C GLN A 8 3.16 -10.22 -15.80
N GLU A 9 3.92 -9.34 -16.46
CA GLU A 9 4.18 -9.52 -17.89
C GLU A 9 4.80 -10.91 -18.14
N ASP A 10 4.18 -11.69 -19.02
CA ASP A 10 4.60 -13.03 -19.48
C ASP A 10 5.91 -12.99 -20.32
N ALA A 11 6.70 -11.94 -20.18
CA ALA A 11 7.96 -11.78 -20.89
C ALA A 11 8.95 -12.89 -20.44
N PRO A 12 9.67 -13.53 -21.38
CA PRO A 12 10.71 -14.49 -21.04
C PRO A 12 11.69 -13.87 -20.06
N VAL A 13 11.94 -14.56 -18.94
CA VAL A 13 12.85 -14.09 -17.91
C VAL A 13 14.27 -14.02 -18.49
N PRO A 14 14.91 -12.84 -18.57
CA PRO A 14 16.31 -12.75 -18.97
C PRO A 14 17.18 -13.56 -17.99
N PRO A 15 18.32 -14.11 -18.44
CA PRO A 15 19.23 -14.80 -17.54
C PRO A 15 19.61 -13.92 -16.34
N LEU A 16 19.41 -14.46 -15.14
CA LEU A 16 19.56 -13.77 -13.85
C LEU A 16 21.04 -13.39 -13.64
N THR A 17 21.38 -12.12 -13.87
CA THR A 17 22.68 -11.58 -13.50
C THR A 17 22.50 -10.74 -12.24
N PRO A 18 23.09 -11.10 -11.09
CA PRO A 18 23.03 -10.27 -9.89
C PRO A 18 23.66 -8.90 -10.15
N GLN A 19 22.99 -7.85 -9.68
CA GLN A 19 23.52 -6.51 -9.64
C GLN A 19 24.59 -6.41 -8.55
N ILE A 20 25.62 -5.61 -8.80
CA ILE A 20 26.57 -5.20 -7.75
C ILE A 20 25.83 -4.21 -6.85
N LEU A 21 25.73 -4.53 -5.56
CA LEU A 21 25.17 -3.63 -4.56
C LEU A 21 26.19 -2.52 -4.20
N PRO A 22 25.77 -1.26 -3.99
CA PRO A 22 24.39 -0.79 -4.01
C PRO A 22 23.81 -0.69 -5.42
N ALA A 23 22.62 -1.26 -5.64
CA ALA A 23 21.88 -1.15 -6.88
C ALA A 23 20.99 0.11 -6.88
N LYS A 24 20.87 0.78 -8.02
CA LYS A 24 20.14 2.04 -8.15
C LYS A 24 18.97 1.91 -9.11
N ALA A 25 17.84 2.50 -8.76
CA ALA A 25 16.68 2.62 -9.62
C ALA A 25 16.06 4.02 -9.49
N ALA A 26 15.68 4.61 -10.63
CA ALA A 26 14.93 5.85 -10.61
C ALA A 26 13.52 5.60 -10.05
N CYS A 27 13.08 6.46 -9.14
CA CYS A 27 11.79 6.38 -8.47
C CYS A 27 11.22 7.80 -8.31
N HIS A 28 10.31 8.18 -9.21
CA HIS A 28 9.79 9.55 -9.32
C HIS A 28 10.92 10.59 -9.45
N ASP A 29 10.99 11.57 -8.54
CA ASP A 29 12.00 12.62 -8.45
C ASP A 29 13.25 12.20 -7.65
N HIS A 30 13.31 10.93 -7.25
CA HIS A 30 14.35 10.39 -6.39
C HIS A 30 15.10 9.21 -7.01
N THR A 31 16.30 8.91 -6.49
CA THR A 31 17.00 7.65 -6.75
C THR A 31 16.89 6.72 -5.54
N LEU A 32 16.26 5.57 -5.73
CA LEU A 32 16.25 4.49 -4.74
C LEU A 32 17.56 3.69 -4.85
N ASN A 33 18.23 3.52 -3.71
CA ASN A 33 19.45 2.74 -3.59
C ASN A 33 19.17 1.50 -2.73
N LEU A 34 19.19 0.31 -3.32
CA LEU A 34 19.21 -0.96 -2.61
C LEU A 34 20.65 -1.23 -2.17
N THR A 35 20.96 -0.99 -0.91
CA THR A 35 22.34 -1.09 -0.40
C THR A 35 22.70 -2.50 0.05
N ARG A 36 21.72 -3.23 0.57
CA ARG A 36 21.95 -4.58 1.11
C ARG A 36 20.66 -5.38 1.12
N VAL A 37 20.79 -6.70 0.91
CA VAL A 37 19.72 -7.66 1.21
C VAL A 37 20.30 -8.73 2.11
N VAL A 38 19.75 -8.88 3.32
CA VAL A 38 20.22 -9.88 4.29
C VAL A 38 19.17 -10.92 4.62
N ARG A 39 19.64 -12.11 4.97
CA ARG A 39 18.84 -13.24 5.42
C ARG A 39 19.24 -13.65 6.83
N SER A 40 18.26 -13.89 7.69
CA SER A 40 18.53 -14.46 9.02
C SER A 40 19.03 -15.90 8.93
N ARG A 41 20.03 -16.25 9.75
CA ARG A 41 20.65 -17.58 9.76
C ARG A 41 19.81 -18.67 10.44
N VAL A 42 18.82 -18.28 11.26
CA VAL A 42 18.14 -19.20 12.17
C VAL A 42 16.76 -19.61 11.63
N ALA A 43 16.61 -20.89 11.30
CA ALA A 43 15.38 -21.49 10.77
C ALA A 43 14.25 -21.68 11.81
N SER A 44 14.43 -21.30 13.07
CA SER A 44 13.55 -21.72 14.18
C SER A 44 12.52 -20.71 14.67
N GLN A 45 12.42 -19.54 14.04
CA GLN A 45 11.29 -18.64 14.25
C GLN A 45 10.71 -18.28 12.88
N LEU A 46 9.41 -17.94 12.84
CA LEU A 46 8.70 -17.34 11.71
C LEU A 46 9.32 -15.98 11.31
N THR A 47 10.62 -15.93 11.11
CA THR A 47 11.38 -14.75 10.69
C THR A 47 11.13 -14.57 9.21
N GLY A 48 10.73 -13.35 8.85
CA GLY A 48 10.59 -12.97 7.46
C GLY A 48 11.95 -12.92 6.80
N GLY A 49 12.35 -14.05 6.21
CA GLY A 49 13.73 -14.42 5.89
C GLY A 49 14.53 -13.53 4.93
N LEU A 50 14.00 -12.37 4.49
CA LEU A 50 14.74 -11.36 3.75
C LEU A 50 14.46 -9.97 4.33
N ARG A 51 15.53 -9.22 4.60
CA ARG A 51 15.51 -7.80 4.96
C ARG A 51 16.19 -6.99 3.87
N PHE A 52 15.48 -5.98 3.37
CA PHE A 52 15.94 -5.08 2.31
C PHE A 52 16.33 -3.72 2.90
N GLU A 53 17.62 -3.39 2.85
CA GLU A 53 18.11 -2.07 3.26
C GLU A 53 18.09 -1.14 2.04
N MET A 54 17.17 -0.17 2.05
CA MET A 54 16.94 0.76 0.95
C MET A 54 16.91 2.21 1.43
N ASN A 55 17.61 3.08 0.70
CA ASN A 55 17.66 4.53 0.98
C ASN A 55 17.30 5.35 -0.26
N VAL A 56 16.68 6.50 -0.03
CA VAL A 56 16.48 7.59 -0.99
C VAL A 56 17.67 8.56 -0.86
N ASP A 57 17.95 9.32 -1.94
CA ASP A 57 19.03 10.30 -2.08
C ASP A 57 19.58 10.86 -0.76
N GLY A 58 20.90 10.77 -0.55
CA GLY A 58 21.54 11.35 0.64
C GLY A 58 21.37 10.58 1.96
N HIS A 59 21.04 9.29 1.91
CA HIS A 59 20.92 8.34 3.04
C HIS A 59 19.60 8.37 3.83
N GLU A 60 18.54 9.03 3.32
CA GLU A 60 17.22 8.95 3.96
C GLU A 60 16.63 7.53 3.80
N PRO A 61 16.12 6.87 4.86
CA PRO A 61 15.48 5.56 4.71
C PRO A 61 14.29 5.61 3.77
N ALA A 62 14.21 4.67 2.82
CA ALA A 62 13.23 4.76 1.73
C ALA A 62 11.77 4.70 2.20
N HIS A 63 11.49 4.01 3.31
CA HIS A 63 10.14 3.89 3.87
C HIS A 63 9.56 5.24 4.35
N ARG A 64 10.38 6.27 4.54
CA ARG A 64 9.91 7.61 4.89
C ARG A 64 9.25 8.32 3.71
N ARG A 65 9.67 7.99 2.49
CA ARG A 65 9.18 8.59 1.23
C ARG A 65 8.20 7.69 0.51
N TYR A 66 8.41 6.37 0.60
CA TYR A 66 7.69 5.41 -0.21
C TYR A 66 7.09 4.28 0.61
N SER A 67 5.85 3.93 0.25
CA SER A 67 5.22 2.67 0.63
C SER A 67 5.41 1.67 -0.50
N PHE A 68 5.84 0.45 -0.18
CA PHE A 68 6.13 -0.59 -1.20
C PHE A 68 5.06 -1.68 -1.20
N TYR A 69 4.55 -2.04 -2.37
CA TYR A 69 3.46 -3.00 -2.50
C TYR A 69 3.63 -3.95 -3.70
N GLU A 70 2.73 -4.94 -3.82
CA GLU A 70 2.71 -5.93 -4.91
C GLU A 70 4.05 -6.69 -5.07
N TRP A 71 4.66 -7.05 -3.94
CA TRP A 71 5.93 -7.75 -3.90
C TRP A 71 5.85 -9.12 -4.57
N LEU A 72 6.78 -9.34 -5.49
CA LEU A 72 7.00 -10.59 -6.19
C LEU A 72 8.47 -10.94 -6.03
N ILE A 73 8.76 -12.06 -5.37
CA ILE A 73 10.11 -12.54 -5.11
C ILE A 73 10.31 -13.85 -5.87
N GLU A 74 11.42 -13.98 -6.56
CA GLU A 74 11.77 -15.16 -7.36
C GLU A 74 13.15 -15.71 -7.01
N ASP A 75 13.24 -17.04 -6.92
CA ASP A 75 14.48 -17.77 -6.65
C ASP A 75 15.22 -18.23 -7.93
N SER A 76 16.36 -18.90 -7.74
CA SER A 76 17.20 -19.44 -8.84
C SER A 76 16.51 -20.46 -9.73
N LYS A 77 15.40 -21.01 -9.26
CA LYS A 77 14.65 -22.09 -9.90
C LYS A 77 13.34 -21.57 -10.49
N SER A 78 13.18 -20.25 -10.57
CA SER A 78 11.98 -19.56 -11.04
C SER A 78 10.72 -19.85 -10.21
N ASN A 79 10.88 -20.26 -8.93
CA ASN A 79 9.75 -20.30 -8.01
C ASN A 79 9.41 -18.86 -7.62
N ILE A 80 8.12 -18.50 -7.73
CA ILE A 80 7.64 -17.15 -7.44
C ILE A 80 6.80 -17.18 -6.16
N ALA A 81 7.16 -16.34 -5.20
CA ALA A 81 6.32 -16.02 -4.05
C ALA A 81 5.68 -14.64 -4.24
N TYR A 82 4.38 -14.57 -3.95
CA TYR A 82 3.60 -13.33 -3.96
C TYR A 82 3.37 -12.86 -2.54
N TRP A 83 3.60 -11.57 -2.30
CA TRP A 83 3.41 -10.98 -0.99
C TRP A 83 2.48 -9.76 -1.08
N PRO A 84 1.22 -9.88 -0.64
CA PRO A 84 0.21 -8.85 -0.88
C PRO A 84 0.37 -7.61 0.02
N LYS A 85 1.00 -7.73 1.20
CA LYS A 85 1.15 -6.62 2.17
C LYS A 85 2.41 -6.79 3.02
N SER A 86 3.47 -6.02 2.76
CA SER A 86 4.59 -5.91 3.71
C SER A 86 4.54 -4.54 4.36
N THR A 87 4.21 -4.50 5.64
CA THR A 87 4.40 -3.30 6.47
C THR A 87 5.90 -3.11 6.65
N PRO A 88 6.50 -1.97 6.25
CA PRO A 88 7.87 -1.66 6.62
C PRO A 88 7.94 -1.56 8.15
N SER A 89 8.76 -2.37 8.81
CA SER A 89 8.91 -2.34 10.27
C SER A 89 9.84 -1.21 10.68
N GLY A 90 9.38 0.05 10.65
CA GLY A 90 9.95 1.20 11.39
C GLY A 90 11.45 1.54 11.21
N GLY A 91 12.17 0.79 10.40
CA GLY A 91 13.58 0.88 10.07
C GLY A 91 13.75 0.57 8.58
N ALA A 92 14.98 0.45 8.09
CA ALA A 92 15.29 0.01 6.72
C ALA A 92 14.93 -1.49 6.51
N GLU A 93 13.74 -1.89 6.97
CA GLU A 93 13.26 -3.25 7.09
C GLU A 93 11.94 -3.36 6.35
N VAL A 94 12.01 -3.95 5.15
CA VAL A 94 10.84 -4.61 4.57
C VAL A 94 10.94 -6.09 4.94
N VAL A 95 10.01 -6.55 5.77
CA VAL A 95 9.95 -7.95 6.23
C VAL A 95 9.02 -8.74 5.31
N GLY A 96 9.57 -9.69 4.55
CA GLY A 96 8.80 -10.69 3.79
C GLY A 96 8.93 -12.07 4.43
N ARG A 97 7.84 -12.70 4.88
CA ARG A 97 7.83 -14.09 5.42
C ARG A 97 7.44 -15.15 4.41
N ALA A 98 8.22 -15.32 3.35
CA ALA A 98 8.03 -16.48 2.51
C ALA A 98 8.81 -17.68 3.09
N LEU A 99 8.15 -18.84 3.15
CA LEU A 99 8.68 -20.13 3.62
C LEU A 99 9.69 -20.64 2.59
N TRP A 100 10.88 -20.05 2.55
CA TRP A 100 11.92 -20.47 1.59
C TRP A 100 12.82 -21.54 2.19
N ASN A 101 13.10 -22.57 1.39
CA ASN A 101 14.24 -23.46 1.60
C ASN A 101 15.55 -22.73 1.27
N ASP A 102 16.70 -23.35 1.49
CA ASP A 102 18.05 -22.77 1.28
C ASP A 102 18.40 -22.30 -0.15
N SER A 103 17.43 -22.20 -1.05
CA SER A 103 17.61 -21.67 -2.41
C SER A 103 17.95 -20.18 -2.39
N GLN A 104 18.82 -19.78 -3.32
CA GLN A 104 19.22 -18.39 -3.49
C GLN A 104 18.05 -17.61 -4.11
N VAL A 105 17.63 -16.53 -3.46
CA VAL A 105 16.71 -15.54 -4.02
C VAL A 105 17.49 -14.66 -4.99
N TRP A 106 16.96 -14.41 -6.19
CA TRP A 106 17.72 -13.71 -7.23
C TRP A 106 17.02 -12.50 -7.82
N ARG A 107 15.70 -12.41 -7.74
CA ARG A 107 14.96 -11.28 -8.29
C ARG A 107 13.83 -10.86 -7.37
N VAL A 108 13.66 -9.56 -7.21
CA VAL A 108 12.48 -8.97 -6.58
C VAL A 108 11.88 -7.91 -7.48
N ARG A 109 10.55 -7.88 -7.52
CA ARG A 109 9.76 -6.86 -8.18
C ARG A 109 8.74 -6.32 -7.19
N PHE A 110 8.58 -5.02 -7.13
CA PHE A 110 7.57 -4.36 -6.32
C PHE A 110 7.25 -2.99 -6.92
N ARG A 111 6.26 -2.31 -6.37
CA ARG A 111 5.93 -0.94 -6.77
C ARG A 111 6.12 0.00 -5.59
N ALA A 112 6.72 1.16 -5.85
CA ALA A 112 6.85 2.24 -4.88
C ALA A 112 5.72 3.25 -5.07
N LEU A 113 5.04 3.60 -3.98
CA LEU A 113 3.97 4.60 -3.92
C LEU A 113 4.42 5.75 -3.03
N ARG A 114 4.10 6.99 -3.42
CA ARG A 114 4.37 8.17 -2.59
C ARG A 114 3.64 8.05 -1.25
N ASN A 115 4.40 8.20 -0.17
CA ASN A 115 3.91 8.09 1.19
C ASN A 115 3.61 9.46 1.82
N LEU A 116 3.93 10.60 1.18
CA LEU A 116 3.58 11.91 1.75
C LEU A 116 2.44 12.59 1.02
N ASP A 117 1.47 13.13 1.77
CA ASP A 117 0.38 13.95 1.20
C ASP A 117 0.96 15.16 0.43
N SER A 118 2.06 15.74 0.92
CA SER A 118 2.78 16.83 0.25
C SER A 118 3.26 16.49 -1.16
N ASP A 119 3.40 15.20 -1.48
CA ASP A 119 3.98 14.74 -2.75
C ASP A 119 2.93 14.59 -3.85
N TYR A 120 1.65 14.83 -3.52
CA TYR A 120 0.53 14.80 -4.46
C TYR A 120 0.08 16.22 -4.77
N THR A 121 -0.13 16.51 -6.04
CA THR A 121 -0.73 17.77 -6.50
C THR A 121 -2.22 17.82 -6.12
N PRO A 122 -2.84 19.01 -6.04
CA PRO A 122 -4.27 19.11 -5.75
C PRO A 122 -5.18 18.32 -6.71
N ALA A 123 -4.77 18.15 -7.97
CA ALA A 123 -5.51 17.39 -8.97
C ALA A 123 -5.44 15.87 -8.78
N GLU A 124 -4.40 15.38 -8.10
CA GLU A 124 -4.20 13.97 -7.75
C GLU A 124 -4.87 13.59 -6.43
N LYS A 125 -5.56 14.54 -5.77
CA LYS A 125 -6.23 14.33 -4.49
C LYS A 125 -7.74 14.49 -4.59
N VAL A 126 -8.44 13.81 -3.71
CA VAL A 126 -9.85 14.03 -3.43
C VAL A 126 -10.11 13.94 -1.93
N THR A 127 -10.84 14.90 -1.38
CA THR A 127 -11.14 14.97 0.06
C THR A 127 -12.64 14.95 0.28
N PHE A 128 -13.10 13.95 1.00
CA PHE A 128 -14.46 13.85 1.54
C PHE A 128 -14.47 14.50 2.92
N GLN A 129 -15.35 15.47 3.12
CA GLN A 129 -15.45 16.22 4.36
C GLN A 129 -16.72 15.86 5.09
N ARG A 130 -16.64 15.80 6.43
CA ARG A 130 -17.79 15.56 7.30
C ARG A 130 -18.50 14.23 7.02
N VAL A 131 -17.73 13.18 6.77
CA VAL A 131 -18.24 11.82 6.60
C VAL A 131 -18.86 11.35 7.94
N PRO A 132 -20.16 11.03 7.99
CA PRO A 132 -20.81 10.57 9.21
C PRO A 132 -20.22 9.25 9.70
N VAL A 133 -20.06 9.13 11.02
CA VAL A 133 -19.55 7.90 11.66
C VAL A 133 -20.66 7.32 12.55
N PRO A 134 -20.96 6.02 12.47
CA PRO A 134 -21.96 5.40 13.34
C PRO A 134 -21.57 5.53 14.81
N VAL A 135 -22.51 6.01 15.64
CA VAL A 135 -22.33 6.04 17.10
C VAL A 135 -22.51 4.64 17.66
N GLU A 136 -21.57 4.20 18.50
CA GLU A 136 -21.64 2.89 19.15
C GLU A 136 -22.82 2.82 20.13
N GLY A 137 -23.59 1.74 20.09
CA GLY A 137 -24.66 1.46 21.06
C GLY A 137 -25.96 2.26 20.87
N LEU A 138 -26.06 3.10 19.84
CA LEU A 138 -27.32 3.72 19.43
C LEU A 138 -27.88 2.98 18.20
N GLU A 139 -29.06 2.37 18.33
CA GLU A 139 -29.87 1.85 17.19
C GLU A 139 -30.46 2.98 16.32
N THR A 140 -29.85 4.16 16.30
CA THR A 140 -30.26 5.21 15.37
C THR A 140 -29.59 4.93 14.03
N THR A 141 -30.20 4.06 13.25
CA THR A 141 -29.97 3.97 11.81
C THR A 141 -30.18 5.37 11.23
N PRO A 142 -29.20 5.95 10.51
CA PRO A 142 -29.52 7.07 9.63
C PRO A 142 -30.59 6.59 8.66
N THR A 143 -31.69 7.33 8.53
CA THR A 143 -32.84 6.96 7.70
C THR A 143 -32.51 6.90 6.21
N GLU A 144 -31.35 7.42 5.80
CA GLU A 144 -30.82 7.33 4.43
C GLU A 144 -29.34 6.91 4.46
N PRO A 145 -28.92 5.97 3.59
CA PRO A 145 -27.52 5.59 3.46
C PRO A 145 -26.70 6.77 2.93
N TYR A 146 -25.69 7.18 3.68
CA TYR A 146 -24.76 8.22 3.27
C TYR A 146 -23.90 7.72 2.11
N HIS A 147 -23.80 8.56 1.10
CA HIS A 147 -22.77 8.46 0.09
C HIS A 147 -22.45 9.84 -0.44
N GLU A 148 -21.19 10.03 -0.85
CA GLU A 148 -20.74 11.26 -1.49
C GLU A 148 -19.95 10.90 -2.74
N VAL A 149 -20.12 11.69 -3.80
CA VAL A 149 -19.44 11.48 -5.08
C VAL A 149 -18.66 12.73 -5.45
N LEU A 150 -17.35 12.57 -5.58
CA LEU A 150 -16.43 13.61 -5.99
C LEU A 150 -15.67 13.18 -7.26
N THR A 151 -14.87 14.09 -7.82
CA THR A 151 -14.08 13.81 -9.02
C THR A 151 -12.59 13.78 -8.72
N LEU A 152 -11.89 12.77 -9.22
CA LEU A 152 -10.43 12.61 -9.14
C LEU A 152 -9.89 12.27 -10.54
N LEU A 153 -9.02 13.10 -11.10
CA LEU A 153 -8.44 12.90 -12.43
C LEU A 153 -9.49 12.53 -13.51
N GLY A 154 -10.63 13.24 -13.50
CA GLY A 154 -11.75 13.03 -14.44
C GLY A 154 -12.61 11.78 -14.17
N ARG A 155 -12.36 11.04 -13.07
CA ARG A 155 -13.13 9.86 -12.65
C ARG A 155 -14.02 10.19 -11.46
N LYS A 156 -15.16 9.51 -11.36
CA LYS A 156 -16.03 9.59 -10.19
C LYS A 156 -15.45 8.72 -9.08
N VAL A 157 -15.28 9.30 -7.91
CA VAL A 157 -14.90 8.63 -6.67
C VAL A 157 -16.10 8.72 -5.74
N ARG A 158 -16.68 7.57 -5.40
CA ARG A 158 -17.82 7.46 -4.49
C ARG A 158 -17.35 6.90 -3.16
N LEU A 159 -17.58 7.62 -2.08
CA LEU A 159 -17.44 7.11 -0.72
C LEU A 159 -18.80 6.67 -0.22
N ASP A 160 -18.90 5.43 0.25
CA ASP A 160 -20.12 4.86 0.86
C ASP A 160 -20.10 5.00 2.38
N ASP A 161 -21.20 4.63 3.01
CA ASP A 161 -21.38 4.56 4.46
C ASP A 161 -20.18 3.98 5.21
N VAL A 162 -19.85 4.63 6.33
CA VAL A 162 -18.91 4.12 7.31
C VAL A 162 -19.59 3.03 8.13
N GLN A 163 -18.95 1.87 8.24
CA GLN A 163 -19.40 0.73 9.02
C GLN A 163 -18.58 0.60 10.31
N SER A 164 -19.26 0.23 11.40
CA SER A 164 -18.64 -0.09 12.68
C SER A 164 -17.86 -1.41 12.60
N GLU A 165 -16.59 -1.42 13.00
CA GLU A 165 -15.74 -2.62 13.06
C GLU A 165 -15.31 -2.88 14.52
N GLY A 166 -16.31 -3.18 15.36
CA GLY A 166 -16.13 -3.27 16.81
C GLY A 166 -15.98 -1.91 17.48
N THR A 167 -15.41 -1.88 18.69
CA THR A 167 -15.33 -0.67 19.51
C THR A 167 -14.23 0.30 19.06
N SER A 168 -13.17 -0.20 18.43
CA SER A 168 -11.93 0.56 18.20
C SER A 168 -11.75 1.09 16.78
N ALA A 169 -12.52 0.61 15.80
CA ALA A 169 -12.30 0.93 14.39
C ALA A 169 -13.59 1.11 13.60
N VAL A 170 -13.45 1.76 12.47
CA VAL A 170 -14.49 1.88 11.45
C VAL A 170 -13.92 1.56 10.07
N SER A 171 -14.76 1.10 9.16
CA SER A 171 -14.40 0.86 7.76
C SER A 171 -15.33 1.57 6.82
N PHE A 172 -14.89 1.81 5.58
CA PHE A 172 -15.71 2.41 4.54
C PHE A 172 -15.32 1.83 3.19
N ARG A 173 -16.23 1.94 2.22
CA ARG A 173 -15.98 1.53 0.84
C ARG A 173 -15.82 2.74 -0.06
N VAL A 174 -14.86 2.64 -0.98
CA VAL A 174 -14.62 3.65 -2.01
C VAL A 174 -14.72 2.99 -3.37
N THR A 175 -15.59 3.52 -4.23
CA THR A 175 -15.73 3.06 -5.61
C THR A 175 -15.16 4.11 -6.55
N ILE A 176 -14.28 3.69 -7.48
CA ILE A 176 -13.79 4.57 -8.55
C ILE A 176 -14.31 4.08 -9.89
N SER A 177 -14.96 4.97 -10.64
CA SER A 177 -15.46 4.71 -11.99
C SER A 177 -15.20 5.86 -12.97
N PRO A 178 -14.73 5.58 -14.20
CA PRO A 178 -14.26 4.28 -14.68
C PRO A 178 -12.98 3.81 -13.98
N ARG A 179 -12.65 2.51 -14.08
CA ARG A 179 -11.47 1.92 -13.43
C ARG A 179 -10.17 2.69 -13.73
N MET A 180 -9.28 2.73 -12.75
CA MET A 180 -7.91 3.17 -12.92
C MET A 180 -7.04 1.95 -13.26
N GLU A 181 -6.55 1.85 -14.50
CA GLU A 181 -5.78 0.66 -14.91
C GLU A 181 -4.36 0.65 -14.37
N LYS A 182 -3.74 1.81 -14.19
CA LYS A 182 -2.36 1.96 -13.72
C LYS A 182 -2.25 2.57 -12.32
N GLN A 183 -3.28 3.27 -11.85
CA GLN A 183 -3.25 3.97 -10.58
C GLN A 183 -3.91 3.15 -9.47
N VAL A 184 -3.35 3.25 -8.27
CA VAL A 184 -3.94 2.77 -7.03
C VAL A 184 -4.43 3.94 -6.21
N LEU A 185 -5.51 3.71 -5.45
CA LEU A 185 -6.01 4.69 -4.50
C LEU A 185 -5.29 4.52 -3.16
N VAL A 186 -4.60 5.57 -2.73
CA VAL A 186 -3.84 5.63 -1.47
C VAL A 186 -4.61 6.50 -0.49
N MET A 187 -4.81 6.03 0.73
CA MET A 187 -5.41 6.85 1.79
C MET A 187 -4.34 7.77 2.37
N LEU A 188 -4.42 9.06 2.04
CA LEU A 188 -3.45 10.08 2.46
C LEU A 188 -3.79 10.66 3.84
N HIS A 189 -5.06 10.75 4.18
CA HIS A 189 -5.47 11.27 5.46
C HIS A 189 -6.80 10.67 5.84
N ALA A 190 -6.96 10.36 7.12
CA ALA A 190 -8.23 10.10 7.74
C ALA A 190 -8.12 10.54 9.19
N ALA A 191 -8.90 11.55 9.57
CA ALA A 191 -8.99 12.03 10.95
C ALA A 191 -10.29 12.83 11.12
N ASP A 192 -10.68 13.07 12.36
CA ASP A 192 -11.74 14.01 12.69
C ASP A 192 -11.27 15.47 12.65
N ALA A 193 -12.20 16.40 12.91
CA ALA A 193 -11.93 17.84 12.91
C ALA A 193 -10.87 18.29 13.94
N GLN A 194 -10.56 17.45 14.93
CA GLN A 194 -9.54 17.71 15.95
C GLN A 194 -8.20 17.02 15.63
N GLY A 195 -8.12 16.30 14.51
CA GLY A 195 -6.96 15.50 14.13
C GLY A 195 -6.88 14.13 14.81
N ASN A 196 -7.91 13.72 15.55
CA ASN A 196 -7.98 12.41 16.19
C ASN A 196 -8.50 11.35 15.21
N GLY A 197 -8.03 10.12 15.33
CA GLY A 197 -8.37 9.06 14.38
C GLY A 197 -7.40 8.93 13.21
N GLY A 198 -6.16 9.39 13.38
CA GLY A 198 -5.07 9.14 12.43
C GLY A 198 -4.98 7.66 12.04
N LEU A 199 -4.60 7.41 10.79
CA LEU A 199 -4.36 6.11 10.14
C LEU A 199 -4.05 4.98 11.13
N PRO A 200 -4.66 3.79 10.95
CA PRO A 200 -4.56 2.72 11.92
C PRO A 200 -3.09 2.41 12.19
N VAL A 201 -2.71 2.63 13.45
CA VAL A 201 -1.51 2.07 14.05
C VAL A 201 -1.67 0.56 13.95
N SER A 202 -1.04 -0.07 12.95
CA SER A 202 -0.53 -1.42 13.22
C SER A 202 0.31 -1.29 14.48
N ASP A 203 0.23 -2.24 15.42
CA ASP A 203 0.81 -2.15 16.78
C ASP A 203 2.30 -1.75 16.86
N HIS A 204 2.98 -1.57 15.72
CA HIS A 204 4.38 -1.23 15.58
C HIS A 204 4.73 0.01 14.73
N ALA A 205 3.80 0.85 14.28
CA ALA A 205 4.22 2.03 13.50
C ALA A 205 3.25 3.22 13.51
N ALA A 206 3.75 4.37 13.98
CA ALA A 206 3.06 5.65 13.95
C ALA A 206 2.89 6.16 12.49
N THR A 207 1.69 6.59 12.12
CA THR A 207 1.39 7.41 10.91
C THR A 207 1.89 6.85 9.57
N HIS A 208 1.39 5.69 9.14
CA HIS A 208 1.66 5.18 7.78
C HIS A 208 0.40 5.26 6.90
N ARG A 209 0.53 5.90 5.73
CA ARG A 209 -0.51 6.00 4.69
C ARG A 209 -0.50 4.72 3.88
N GLU A 210 -1.64 4.03 3.86
CA GLU A 210 -1.75 2.70 3.26
C GLU A 210 -2.54 2.72 1.94
N PRO A 211 -2.12 1.94 0.93
CA PRO A 211 -2.96 1.67 -0.22
C PRO A 211 -4.25 0.98 0.26
N LEU A 212 -5.39 1.40 -0.28
CA LEU A 212 -6.66 0.79 0.10
C LEU A 212 -6.74 -0.63 -0.44
N GLU A 213 -7.41 -1.51 0.31
CA GLU A 213 -7.58 -2.90 -0.09
C GLU A 213 -8.59 -3.00 -1.23
N LEU A 214 -8.19 -3.55 -2.38
CA LEU A 214 -9.12 -3.86 -3.46
C LEU A 214 -9.98 -5.06 -3.06
N VAL A 215 -11.29 -4.85 -2.93
CA VAL A 215 -12.24 -5.87 -2.45
C VAL A 215 -13.25 -6.32 -3.51
N GLY A 216 -13.32 -5.64 -4.66
CA GLY A 216 -14.24 -6.05 -5.72
C GLY A 216 -14.24 -5.15 -6.95
N PHE A 217 -15.17 -5.47 -7.84
CA PHE A 217 -15.42 -4.77 -9.09
C PHE A 217 -16.91 -4.44 -9.18
N VAL A 218 -17.26 -3.35 -9.85
CA VAL A 218 -18.67 -3.06 -10.18
C VAL A 218 -19.00 -3.84 -11.45
N ASP A 219 -19.55 -5.04 -11.28
CA ASP A 219 -19.98 -5.88 -12.40
C ASP A 219 -21.20 -5.27 -13.11
N ASN A 220 -21.25 -5.35 -14.44
CA ASN A 220 -22.36 -4.93 -15.31
C ASN A 220 -22.71 -3.41 -15.31
N HIS A 221 -21.74 -2.52 -15.12
CA HIS A 221 -21.90 -1.08 -15.35
C HIS A 221 -21.09 -0.62 -16.57
N PRO A 222 -21.61 0.27 -17.45
CA PRO A 222 -20.90 0.73 -18.67
C PRO A 222 -19.50 1.31 -18.40
N ASP A 223 -19.27 1.81 -17.17
CA ASP A 223 -17.99 2.43 -16.79
C ASP A 223 -16.98 1.47 -16.12
N ASN A 224 -17.34 0.22 -15.77
CA ASN A 224 -16.48 -0.75 -15.05
C ASN A 224 -15.68 -0.14 -13.87
N GLY A 225 -16.20 -0.23 -12.64
CA GLY A 225 -15.55 0.37 -11.46
C GLY A 225 -14.69 -0.58 -10.62
N LEU A 226 -13.78 -0.02 -9.82
CA LEU A 226 -13.03 -0.72 -8.77
C LEU A 226 -13.58 -0.37 -7.40
N ILE A 227 -13.72 -1.35 -6.52
CA ILE A 227 -14.20 -1.17 -5.15
C ILE A 227 -13.05 -1.44 -4.19
N TYR A 228 -12.72 -0.43 -3.39
CA TYR A 228 -11.71 -0.45 -2.35
C TYR A 228 -12.35 -0.40 -0.95
N LYS A 229 -11.68 -0.98 0.05
CA LYS A 229 -12.05 -0.88 1.46
C LYS A 229 -10.94 -0.16 2.24
N GLY A 230 -11.32 0.89 2.97
CA GLY A 230 -10.49 1.56 3.95
C GLY A 230 -10.91 1.20 5.37
N ARG A 231 -9.95 1.23 6.29
CA ARG A 231 -10.18 1.03 7.73
C ARG A 231 -9.35 2.06 8.50
N VAL A 232 -9.95 2.66 9.51
CA VAL A 232 -9.32 3.69 10.35
C VAL A 232 -9.73 3.50 11.81
N PRO A 233 -8.94 4.01 12.78
CA PRO A 233 -9.38 4.06 14.16
C PRO A 233 -10.68 4.85 14.28
N ARG A 234 -11.51 4.46 15.24
CA ARG A 234 -12.77 5.14 15.48
C ARG A 234 -12.49 6.59 15.91
N PRO A 235 -13.07 7.61 15.25
CA PRO A 235 -13.00 9.00 15.71
C PRO A 235 -13.80 9.18 17.00
N LEU A 236 -13.60 10.31 17.69
CA LEU A 236 -14.32 10.55 18.94
C LEU A 236 -15.85 10.59 18.73
N PRO A 237 -16.65 10.18 19.73
CA PRO A 237 -18.11 10.19 19.62
C PRO A 237 -18.66 11.56 19.19
N GLY A 238 -19.58 11.57 18.21
CA GLY A 238 -20.21 12.79 17.69
C GLY A 238 -19.37 13.55 16.66
N ASN A 239 -18.13 13.11 16.39
CA ASN A 239 -17.31 13.71 15.34
C ASN A 239 -17.55 13.05 13.98
N HIS A 240 -17.27 13.82 12.94
CA HIS A 240 -17.25 13.35 11.56
C HIS A 240 -15.82 13.09 11.12
N LEU A 241 -15.66 12.18 10.16
CA LEU A 241 -14.37 11.87 9.56
C LEU A 241 -14.13 12.78 8.34
N THR A 242 -12.89 13.22 8.17
CA THR A 242 -12.38 13.79 6.92
C THR A 242 -11.41 12.79 6.33
N VAL A 243 -11.67 12.36 5.09
CA VAL A 243 -10.83 11.37 4.41
C VAL A 243 -10.29 11.95 3.11
N THR A 244 -8.98 11.88 2.92
CA THR A 244 -8.31 12.30 1.69
C THR A 244 -7.67 11.09 1.02
N PHE A 245 -7.92 10.95 -0.27
CA PHE A 245 -7.30 9.93 -1.10
C PHE A 245 -6.42 10.57 -2.17
N GLY A 246 -5.33 9.88 -2.52
CA GLY A 246 -4.46 10.20 -3.64
C GLY A 246 -4.54 9.10 -4.69
N ALA A 247 -4.51 9.47 -5.97
CA ALA A 247 -4.26 8.52 -7.06
C ALA A 247 -2.76 8.47 -7.35
N ASP A 248 -2.15 7.31 -7.20
CA ASP A 248 -0.73 7.11 -7.52
C ASP A 248 -0.55 6.01 -8.56
N GLU A 249 0.19 6.31 -9.63
CA GLU A 249 0.58 5.30 -10.62
C GLU A 249 1.59 4.31 -10.07
N GLY A 250 2.39 4.69 -9.08
CA GLY A 250 3.45 3.86 -8.52
C GLY A 250 4.55 3.47 -9.49
N VAL A 251 5.81 3.58 -9.08
CA VAL A 251 6.94 3.21 -9.94
C VAL A 251 7.24 1.73 -9.79
N PRO A 252 7.19 0.93 -10.87
CA PRO A 252 7.65 -0.46 -10.82
C PRO A 252 9.17 -0.49 -10.65
N LEU A 253 9.62 -1.27 -9.68
CA LEU A 253 11.02 -1.45 -9.34
C LEU A 253 11.37 -2.93 -9.44
N GLU A 254 12.52 -3.20 -10.06
CA GLU A 254 13.08 -4.54 -10.21
C GLU A 254 14.54 -4.54 -9.79
N PHE A 255 14.90 -5.47 -8.92
CA PHE A 255 16.29 -5.70 -8.53
C PHE A 255 16.64 -7.18 -8.67
N THR A 256 17.86 -7.44 -9.13
CA THR A 256 18.46 -8.77 -9.10
C THR A 256 19.65 -8.76 -8.16
N PHE A 257 19.71 -9.66 -7.18
CA PHE A 257 20.73 -9.64 -6.13
C PHE A 257 21.02 -11.04 -5.59
N ARG A 258 22.10 -11.15 -4.82
CA ARG A 258 22.38 -12.34 -4.01
C ARG A 258 22.30 -11.95 -2.53
N PRO A 259 21.39 -12.54 -1.72
CA PRO A 259 21.29 -12.23 -0.30
C PRO A 259 22.59 -12.58 0.43
N GLU A 260 22.97 -11.72 1.36
CA GLU A 260 23.99 -12.01 2.36
C GLU A 260 23.34 -12.67 3.58
N PHE A 261 24.10 -13.44 4.36
CA PHE A 261 23.63 -13.85 5.68
C PHE A 261 23.89 -12.75 6.70
N GLU A 262 22.95 -12.54 7.62
CA GLU A 262 23.22 -11.74 8.82
C GLU A 262 24.48 -12.29 9.51
N PRO A 263 25.41 -11.42 9.96
CA PRO A 263 26.63 -11.85 10.64
C PRO A 263 26.32 -12.68 11.89
#